data_AF-A0A536VEU5-F1
#
_entry.id   AF-A0A536VEU5-F1
#
_cell.length_a   1.000
_cell.length_b   1.000
_cell.length_c   1.000
_cell.angle_alpha   90.00
_cell.angle_beta   90.00
_cell.angle_gamma   90.00
#
_symmetry.space_group_name_H-M   'P 1'
#
loop_
_entity.id
_entity.type
_entity.pdbx_description
1 polymer ?
#
loop_
_entity_poly.entity_id
_entity_poly.type
_entity_poly.pdbx_seq_one_letter_code
_entity_poly.pdbx_strand_id
1 'polypeptide(L)' 'DLGTWLALSSAAGTPEAVIQKLREEVTVIVSQKDVIARFEALGVEGVKPTAEEFARTVQTDLQRFAKIARDANIKGE' A
#
# COMPACT_ATOMS: atom_id res chain seq x y z
N ASP A 1 12.39 2.11 9.75
CA ASP A 1 12.39 1.27 8.54
C ASP A 1 12.16 2.15 7.29
N LEU A 2 12.76 1.83 6.15
CA LEU A 2 12.57 2.48 4.83
C LEU A 2 12.02 1.47 3.81
N GLY A 3 11.27 0.47 4.30
CA GLY A 3 10.62 -0.52 3.46
C GLY A 3 9.79 0.11 2.35
N THR A 4 9.91 -0.43 1.14
CA THR A 4 9.04 -0.07 0.02
C THR A 4 7.76 -0.89 0.12
N TRP A 5 6.61 -0.27 -0.09
CA TRP A 5 5.34 -0.94 -0.14
C TRP A 5 4.70 -0.79 -1.52
N LEU A 6 3.85 -1.76 -1.86
CA LEU A 6 3.02 -1.76 -3.04
C LEU A 6 1.56 -1.69 -2.60
N ALA A 7 0.73 -0.96 -3.34
CA ALA A 7 -0.69 -0.87 -3.07
C ALA A 7 -1.50 -0.91 -4.36
N LEU A 8 -2.74 -1.38 -4.23
CA LEU A 8 -3.75 -1.29 -5.28
C LEU A 8 -4.57 -0.02 -5.06
N SER A 9 -4.78 0.76 -6.11
CA SER A 9 -5.56 1.99 -6.09
C SER A 9 -6.60 1.98 -7.22
N SER A 10 -7.73 2.64 -6.99
CA SER A 10 -8.78 2.86 -7.99
C SER A 10 -8.86 4.34 -8.39
N ALA A 11 -9.68 4.63 -9.41
CA ALA A 11 -9.97 6.00 -9.78
C ALA A 11 -10.73 6.75 -8.66
N ALA A 12 -10.51 8.06 -8.57
CA ALA A 12 -11.28 8.92 -7.69
C ALA A 12 -12.77 8.86 -8.03
N GLY A 13 -13.64 8.80 -7.01
CA GLY A 13 -15.09 8.69 -7.19
C GLY A 13 -15.59 7.28 -7.51
N THR A 14 -14.73 6.25 -7.48
CA THR A 14 -15.18 4.86 -7.56
C THR A 14 -16.20 4.58 -6.45
N PRO A 15 -17.38 3.96 -6.76
CA PRO A 15 -18.40 3.68 -5.76
C PRO A 15 -17.88 2.82 -4.61
N GLU A 16 -18.29 3.14 -3.37
CA GLU A 16 -17.83 2.47 -2.15
C GLU A 16 -18.03 0.95 -2.19
N ALA A 17 -19.16 0.47 -2.73
CA ALA A 17 -19.43 -0.96 -2.86
C ALA A 17 -18.40 -1.70 -3.74
N VAL A 18 -17.84 -1.03 -4.75
CA VAL A 18 -16.78 -1.59 -5.59
C VAL A 18 -15.47 -1.66 -4.82
N ILE A 19 -15.15 -0.63 -4.04
CA ILE A 19 -13.96 -0.61 -3.17
C ILE A 19 -14.01 -1.72 -2.12
N GLN A 20 -15.16 -1.90 -1.48
CA GLN A 20 -15.37 -2.95 -0.49
C GLN A 20 -15.16 -4.33 -1.11
N LYS A 21 -15.76 -4.60 -2.27
CA LYS A 21 -15.56 -5.87 -2.97
C LYS A 21 -14.08 -6.10 -3.34
N LEU A 22 -13.40 -5.08 -3.87
CA LEU A 22 -11.97 -5.20 -4.20
C LEU A 22 -11.13 -5.52 -2.95
N ARG A 23 -11.41 -4.85 -1.83
CA ARG A 23 -10.73 -5.08 -0.56
C ARG A 23 -10.94 -6.52 -0.06
N GLU A 24 -12.17 -7.01 -0.11
CA GLU A 24 -12.52 -8.37 0.30
C GLU A 24 -11.79 -9.42 -0.53
N GLU A 25 -11.86 -9.31 -1.86
CA GLU A 25 -11.22 -10.27 -2.77
C GLU A 25 -9.69 -10.24 -2.63
N VAL A 26 -9.08 -9.07 -2.53
CA VAL A 26 -7.62 -8.95 -2.33
C VAL A 26 -7.21 -9.57 -1.00
N THR A 27 -7.98 -9.37 0.07
CA THR A 27 -7.75 -9.96 1.40
C THR A 27 -7.75 -11.49 1.31
N VAL A 28 -8.68 -12.07 0.56
CA VAL A 28 -8.74 -13.51 0.31
C VAL A 28 -7.50 -13.96 -0.47
N ILE A 29 -7.19 -13.31 -1.60
CA ILE A 29 -6.08 -13.69 -2.48
C ILE A 29 -4.75 -13.66 -1.75
N VAL A 30 -4.43 -12.59 -1.01
CA VAL A 30 -3.15 -12.50 -0.28
C VAL A 30 -3.06 -13.44 0.92
N SER A 31 -4.16 -14.13 1.26
CA SER A 31 -4.19 -15.19 2.27
C SER A 31 -4.06 -16.59 1.67
N GLN A 32 -4.05 -16.74 0.35
CA GLN A 32 -3.89 -18.02 -0.31
C GLN A 32 -2.44 -18.51 -0.20
N LYS A 33 -2.25 -19.80 0.10
CA LYS A 33 -0.92 -20.37 0.38
C LYS A 33 0.04 -20.25 -0.80
N ASP A 34 -0.44 -20.42 -2.02
CA ASP A 34 0.37 -20.30 -3.22
C ASP A 34 0.77 -18.84 -3.50
N VAL A 35 -0.11 -17.88 -3.18
CA VAL A 35 0.19 -16.44 -3.27
C VAL A 35 1.23 -16.04 -2.22
N ILE A 36 1.07 -16.49 -0.97
CA ILE A 36 2.04 -16.25 0.11
C ILE A 36 3.42 -16.79 -0.30
N ALA A 37 3.49 -18.05 -0.76
CA ALA A 37 4.75 -18.66 -1.18
C ALA A 37 5.42 -17.89 -2.33
N ARG A 38 4.64 -17.37 -3.28
CA ARG A 38 5.16 -16.52 -4.37
C ARG A 38 5.65 -15.17 -3.87
N PHE A 39 4.93 -14.54 -2.94
CA PHE A 39 5.34 -13.26 -2.37
C PHE A 39 6.61 -13.40 -1.53
N GLU A 40 6.69 -14.44 -0.70
CA GLU A 40 7.91 -14.78 0.06
C GLU A 40 9.11 -15.00 -0.86
N ALA A 41 8.94 -15.72 -1.97
CA ALA A 41 9.99 -15.91 -2.98
C ALA A 41 10.45 -14.61 -3.66
N LEU A 42 9.62 -13.58 -3.66
CA LEU A 42 9.91 -12.24 -4.16
C LEU A 42 10.38 -11.27 -3.06
N GLY A 43 10.45 -11.71 -1.80
CA GLY A 43 10.75 -10.84 -0.65
C GLY A 43 9.63 -9.86 -0.31
N VAL A 44 8.39 -10.16 -0.70
CA VAL A 44 7.19 -9.36 -0.45
C VAL A 44 6.37 -10.02 0.67
N GLU A 45 5.80 -9.21 1.56
CA GLU A 45 4.85 -9.69 2.57
C GLU A 45 3.42 -9.26 2.20
N GLY A 46 2.49 -10.21 2.18
CA GLY A 46 1.07 -9.95 1.95
C GLY A 46 0.40 -9.36 3.19
N VAL A 47 0.23 -8.03 3.23
CA VAL A 47 -0.44 -7.32 4.32
C VAL A 47 -1.92 -7.06 4.03
N LYS A 48 -2.74 -6.99 5.10
CA LYS A 48 -4.20 -6.77 5.02
C LYS A 48 -4.64 -5.62 5.93
N PRO A 49 -4.16 -4.39 5.72
CA PRO A 49 -4.46 -3.27 6.62
C PRO A 49 -5.94 -2.88 6.53
N THR A 50 -6.48 -2.29 7.61
CA THR A 50 -7.72 -1.50 7.56
C THR A 50 -7.56 -0.31 6.61
N ALA A 51 -8.67 0.27 6.15
CA ALA A 51 -8.61 1.44 5.26
C ALA A 51 -7.93 2.61 5.99
N GLU A 52 -8.20 2.73 7.29
CA GLU A 52 -7.64 3.71 8.20
C GLU A 52 -6.13 3.49 8.41
N GLU A 53 -5.70 2.25 8.61
CA GLU A 53 -4.27 1.91 8.70
C GLU A 53 -3.53 2.24 7.42
N PHE A 54 -4.10 1.88 6.27
CA PHE A 54 -3.48 2.17 4.98
C PHE A 54 -3.38 3.68 4.73
N ALA A 55 -4.46 4.44 4.99
CA ALA A 55 -4.45 5.90 4.88
C ALA A 55 -3.40 6.53 5.81
N ARG A 56 -3.23 6.00 7.02
CA ARG A 56 -2.20 6.45 7.97
C ARG A 56 -0.79 6.20 7.46
N THR A 57 -0.53 5.03 6.87
CA THR A 57 0.76 4.69 6.26
C THR A 57 1.10 5.69 5.16
N VAL A 58 0.17 5.92 4.22
CA VAL A 58 0.36 6.87 3.11
C VAL A 58 0.66 8.28 3.63
N GLN A 59 -0.13 8.78 4.60
CA GLN A 59 0.09 10.12 5.16
C GLN A 59 1.43 10.25 5.88
N THR A 60 1.80 9.23 6.66
CA THR A 60 3.04 9.22 7.45
C THR A 60 4.26 9.22 6.54
N ASP A 61 4.26 8.37 5.52
CA ASP A 61 5.35 8.29 4.56
C ASP A 61 5.45 9.55 3.70
N LEU A 62 4.32 10.08 3.23
CA LEU A 62 4.29 11.35 2.50
C LEU A 62 4.91 12.48 3.32
N GLN A 63 4.54 12.63 4.59
CA GLN A 63 5.11 13.65 5.47
C GLN A 63 6.61 13.47 5.67
N ARG A 64 7.04 12.24 5.93
CA ARG A 64 8.46 11.89 6.14
C ARG A 64 9.30 12.18 4.91
N PHE A 65 8.90 11.66 3.75
CA PHE A 65 9.67 11.84 2.52
C PHE A 65 9.63 13.28 2.01
N ALA A 66 8.52 14.00 2.19
CA ALA A 66 8.47 15.43 1.88
C ALA A 66 9.44 16.24 2.76
N LYS A 67 9.61 15.88 4.04
CA LYS A 67 10.63 16.50 4.90
C LYS A 67 12.03 16.18 4.42
N ILE A 68 12.33 14.92 4.13
CA ILE A 68 13.65 14.50 3.61
C ILE A 68 14.00 15.25 2.33
N ALA A 69 13.07 15.33 1.37
CA ALA A 69 13.28 16.03 0.11
C ALA A 69 13.60 17.52 0.32
N ARG A 70 12.86 18.20 1.22
CA ARG A 70 13.12 19.60 1.56
C ARG A 70 14.47 19.80 2.22
N ASP A 71 14.79 19.01 3.24
CA ASP A 71 16.05 19.12 4.00
C ASP A 71 17.27 18.86 3.11
N ALA A 72 17.14 17.94 2.14
CA ALA A 72 18.19 17.58 1.19
C ALA A 72 18.18 18.44 -0.09
N ASN A 73 17.28 19.43 -0.21
CA ASN A 73 17.10 20.27 -1.40
C ASN A 73 16.93 19.47 -2.71
N ILE A 74 16.24 18.33 -2.63
CA ILE A 74 15.91 17.47 -3.78
C ILE A 74 14.71 18.08 -4.50
N LYS A 75 14.81 18.20 -5.83
CA LYS A 75 13.74 18.70 -6.70
C LYS A 75 13.29 17.59 -7.65
N GLY A 76 11.99 17.58 -7.96
CA GLY A 76 11.49 16.81 -9.10
C GLY A 76 12.09 17.36 -10.39
N GLU A 77 12.25 16.49 -11.37
CA GLU A 77 12.63 16.85 -12.74
C GLU A 77 11.59 17.75 -13.43
#